data_AF-A0A968PWW0-F1
#
_entry.id   AF-A0A968PWW0-F1
#
_cell.length_a   1.000
_cell.length_b   1.000
_cell.length_c   1.000
_cell.angle_alpha   90.00
_cell.angle_beta   90.00
_cell.angle_gamma   90.00
#
_symmetry.space_group_name_H-M   'P 1'
#
loop_
_entity.id
_entity.type
_entity.pdbx_description
1 polymer ?
#
loop_
_entity_poly.entity_id
_entity_poly.type
_entity_poly.pdbx_seq_one_letter_code
_entity_poly.pdbx_strand_id
1 'polypeptide(L)'
;MRAVNRAIDDAKEDYLNTIFDHQWELLRQVDTTNQIPNQENNKEYPRLLASRCILEYRDRDDRDALKRWYAVHPLIKELENFRR
;
A
#
# COMPACT_ATOMS: atom_id res chain seq x y z
N MET A 1 -0.01 8.20 -26.06
CA MET A 1 -0.73 7.01 -25.55
C MET A 1 0.22 5.84 -25.25
N ARG A 2 0.97 5.30 -26.23
CA ARG A 2 1.81 4.10 -26.02
C ARG A 2 2.92 4.23 -24.95
N ALA A 3 3.53 5.41 -24.80
CA ALA A 3 4.57 5.64 -23.79
C ALA A 3 4.01 5.71 -22.35
N VAL A 4 2.80 6.27 -22.18
CA VAL A 4 2.15 6.36 -20.86
C VAL A 4 1.76 4.98 -20.36
N ASN A 5 1.17 4.14 -21.22
CA ASN A 5 0.80 2.78 -20.83
C ASN A 5 2.02 1.94 -20.45
N ARG A 6 3.12 2.04 -21.21
CA ARG A 6 4.38 1.37 -20.85
C ARG A 6 4.89 1.80 -19.48
N ALA A 7 4.93 3.10 -19.19
CA ALA A 7 5.37 3.58 -17.89
C ALA A 7 4.48 3.08 -16.73
N ILE A 8 3.18 2.90 -16.97
CA ILE A 8 2.26 2.31 -15.99
C ILE A 8 2.55 0.81 -15.80
N ASP A 9 2.80 0.08 -16.89
CA ASP A 9 3.11 -1.35 -16.85
C ASP A 9 4.46 -1.59 -16.15
N ASP A 10 5.48 -0.79 -16.46
CA ASP A 10 6.80 -0.83 -15.80
C ASP A 10 6.64 -0.57 -14.28
N ALA A 11 5.84 0.44 -13.89
CA ALA A 11 5.57 0.72 -12.49
C ALA A 11 4.81 -0.41 -11.77
N LYS A 12 3.90 -1.11 -12.47
CA LYS A 12 3.22 -2.30 -11.95
C LYS A 12 4.20 -3.45 -11.74
N GLU A 13 5.14 -3.65 -12.66
CA GLU A 13 6.19 -4.65 -12.55
C GLU A 13 7.12 -4.38 -11.36
N ASP A 14 7.48 -3.12 -11.11
CA ASP A 14 8.25 -2.71 -9.92
C ASP A 14 7.54 -3.12 -8.62
N TYR A 15 6.22 -2.90 -8.53
CA TYR A 15 5.44 -3.33 -7.37
C TYR A 15 5.39 -4.86 -7.23
N LEU A 16 5.15 -5.59 -8.32
CA LEU A 16 5.14 -7.05 -8.32
C LEU A 16 6.46 -7.63 -7.80
N ASN A 17 7.59 -7.07 -8.23
CA ASN A 17 8.92 -7.54 -7.81
C ASN A 17 9.26 -7.15 -6.36
N THR A 18 8.57 -6.18 -5.79
CA THR A 18 8.82 -5.67 -4.43
C THR A 18 8.02 -6.42 -3.36
N ILE A 19 6.80 -6.85 -3.70
CA ILE A 19 5.84 -7.45 -2.77
C ILE A 19 6.08 -8.97 -2.68
N PHE A 20 6.34 -9.46 -1.47
CA PHE A 20 6.44 -10.90 -1.21
C PHE A 20 5.06 -11.55 -1.01
N ASP A 21 4.97 -12.85 -1.26
CA ASP A 21 3.69 -13.57 -1.29
C ASP A 21 2.85 -13.41 -0.01
N HIS A 22 3.47 -13.44 1.17
CA HIS A 22 2.75 -13.26 2.44
C HIS A 22 2.26 -11.83 2.68
N GLN A 23 2.79 -10.85 1.96
CA GLN A 23 2.43 -9.45 2.13
C GLN A 23 1.13 -9.07 1.39
N TRP A 24 0.68 -9.86 0.42
CA TRP A 24 -0.60 -9.61 -0.27
C TRP A 24 -1.79 -9.58 0.69
N GLU A 25 -1.79 -10.46 1.70
CA GLU A 25 -2.83 -10.49 2.72
C GLU A 25 -2.80 -9.24 3.61
N LEU A 26 -1.59 -8.78 3.96
CA LEU A 26 -1.42 -7.56 4.74
C LEU A 26 -1.93 -6.33 3.97
N LEU A 27 -1.68 -6.28 2.66
CA LEU A 27 -2.19 -5.22 1.79
C LEU A 27 -3.72 -5.24 1.73
N ARG A 28 -4.36 -6.41 1.57
CA ARG A 28 -5.83 -6.54 1.60
C ARG A 28 -6.43 -6.11 2.94
N GLN A 29 -5.78 -6.47 4.05
CA GLN A 29 -6.19 -6.05 5.38
C GLN A 29 -6.15 -4.52 5.53
N VAL A 30 -5.06 -3.88 5.07
CA VAL A 30 -4.92 -2.42 5.10
C VAL A 30 -5.98 -1.76 4.23
N ASP A 31 -6.25 -2.29 3.03
CA ASP A 31 -7.25 -1.70 2.13
C ASP A 31 -8.68 -1.78 2.67
N THR A 32 -8.97 -2.82 3.44
CA THR A 32 -10.28 -3.01 4.06
C THR A 32 -10.46 -2.13 5.28
N THR A 33 -9.41 -1.95 6.08
CA THR A 33 -9.50 -1.29 7.39
C THR A 33 -9.04 0.16 7.40
N ASN A 34 -8.31 0.58 6.37
CA ASN A 34 -7.52 1.82 6.31
C ASN A 34 -6.57 1.99 7.51
N GLN A 35 -6.16 0.87 8.12
CA GLN A 35 -5.34 0.83 9.31
C GLN A 35 -4.19 -0.17 9.16
N ILE A 36 -3.06 0.15 9.78
CA ILE A 36 -2.02 -0.83 10.06
C ILE A 36 -2.29 -1.34 11.49
N PRO A 37 -2.53 -2.64 11.70
CA PRO A 37 -2.73 -3.18 13.03
C PRO A 37 -1.49 -2.95 13.88
N ASN A 38 -1.69 -2.60 15.15
CA ASN A 38 -0.60 -2.39 16.09
C ASN A 38 0.04 -3.74 16.46
N GLN A 39 0.91 -4.22 15.58
CA GLN A 39 1.71 -5.42 15.78
C GLN A 39 3.15 -4.98 15.97
N GLU A 40 3.53 -4.76 17.22
CA GLU A 40 4.84 -4.21 17.62
C GLU A 40 6.04 -4.98 17.04
N ASN A 41 5.84 -6.22 16.57
CA ASN A 41 6.87 -7.08 15.97
C ASN A 41 6.74 -7.31 14.45
N ASN A 42 5.72 -6.76 13.78
CA ASN A 42 5.54 -7.01 12.34
C ASN A 42 6.37 -6.01 11.49
N LYS A 43 7.53 -6.49 11.03
CA LYS A 43 8.47 -5.71 10.19
C LYS A 43 7.99 -5.49 8.76
N GLU A 44 6.90 -6.13 8.33
CA GLU A 44 6.41 -6.03 6.95
C GLU A 44 5.76 -4.68 6.66
N TYR A 45 5.02 -4.12 7.61
CA TYR A 45 4.36 -2.83 7.43
C TYR A 45 5.34 -1.67 7.20
N PRO A 46 6.42 -1.51 7.99
CA PRO A 46 7.47 -0.53 7.68
C PRO A 46 8.09 -0.72 6.30
N ARG A 47 8.29 -1.96 5.86
CA ARG A 47 8.83 -2.25 4.52
C ARG A 47 7.87 -1.85 3.41
N LEU A 48 6.58 -2.17 3.55
CA LEU A 48 5.53 -1.81 2.58
C LEU A 48 5.31 -0.29 2.52
N LEU A 49 5.50 0.43 3.63
CA LEU A 49 5.52 1.90 3.65
C LEU A 49 6.74 2.45 2.91
N ALA A 50 7.93 1.91 3.18
CA ALA A 50 9.18 2.35 2.55
C ALA A 50 9.16 2.14 1.02
N SER A 51 8.55 1.06 0.54
CA SER A 51 8.36 0.80 -0.89
C SER A 51 7.14 1.50 -1.51
N ARG A 52 6.44 2.36 -0.75
CA ARG A 52 5.20 3.04 -1.18
C ARG A 52 4.11 2.08 -1.66
N CYS A 53 4.14 0.83 -1.20
CA CYS A 53 3.05 -0.11 -1.42
C CYS A 53 1.84 0.25 -0.54
N ILE A 54 2.11 0.75 0.66
CA ILE A 54 1.16 1.42 1.53
C ILE A 54 1.49 2.92 1.55
N LEU A 55 0.45 3.74 1.49
CA LEU A 55 0.51 5.18 1.64
C LEU A 55 -0.05 5.56 3.00
N GLU A 56 0.66 6.39 3.76
CA GLU A 56 0.17 6.97 5.00
C GLU A 56 -0.31 8.40 4.73
N TYR A 57 -1.52 8.68 5.20
CA TYR A 57 -2.11 10.02 5.19
C TYR A 57 -2.17 10.53 6.61
N ARG A 58 -1.95 11.83 6.77
CA ARG A 58 -1.96 12.51 8.06
C ARG A 58 -2.77 13.79 7.93
N ASP A 59 -3.62 14.03 8.90
CA ASP A 59 -4.37 15.29 9.00
C ASP A 59 -4.57 15.67 10.47
N ARG A 60 -4.81 16.94 10.74
CA ARG A 60 -5.18 17.42 12.08
C ARG A 60 -6.67 17.74 12.05
N ASP A 61 -7.41 17.19 13.02
CA ASP A 61 -8.83 17.52 13.14
C ASP A 61 -9.05 18.89 13.81
N ASP A 62 -10.32 19.29 13.94
CA ASP A 62 -10.72 20.56 14.55
C ASP A 62 -10.22 20.75 15.99
N ARG A 63 -9.74 19.70 16.65
CA ARG A 63 -9.17 19.73 18.01
C ARG A 63 -7.64 19.68 18.01
N ASP A 64 -7.02 19.89 16.86
CA ASP A 64 -5.59 19.75 16.62
C ASP A 64 -5.05 18.33 16.90
N ALA A 65 -5.92 17.32 16.91
CA ALA A 65 -5.52 15.93 17.11
C ALA A 65 -5.04 15.31 15.79
N LEU A 66 -3.84 14.73 15.79
CA LEU A 66 -3.25 14.07 14.63
C LEU A 66 -4.00 12.76 14.31
N LYS A 67 -4.72 12.75 13.19
CA LYS A 67 -5.33 11.56 12.59
C LYS A 67 -4.41 10.96 11.53
N ARG A 68 -4.35 9.64 11.49
CA ARG A 68 -3.57 8.86 10.54
C ARG A 68 -4.43 7.75 9.95
N TRP A 69 -4.37 7.57 8.65
CA TRP A 69 -4.97 6.43 7.97
C TRP A 69 -4.09 5.99 6.81
N TYR A 70 -4.33 4.79 6.33
CA TYR A 70 -3.49 4.16 5.34
C TYR A 70 -4.32 3.71 4.14
N ALA A 71 -3.69 3.63 2.98
CA ALA A 71 -4.30 3.02 1.80
C ALA A 71 -3.24 2.27 0.99
N VAL A 72 -3.67 1.25 0.24
CA VAL A 72 -2.81 0.58 -0.73
C VAL A 72 -2.65 1.43 -1.98
N HIS A 73 -1.45 1.46 -2.56
CA HIS A 73 -1.20 2.20 -3.79
C HIS A 73 -2.14 1.75 -4.92
N PRO A 74 -2.76 2.66 -5.70
CA PRO A 74 -3.80 2.28 -6.68
C PRO A 74 -3.34 1.24 -7.71
N LEU A 75 -2.11 1.33 -8.21
CA LEU A 75 -1.58 0.37 -9.19
C LEU A 75 -1.50 -1.05 -8.63
N ILE A 76 -1.29 -1.22 -7.33
CA ILE A 76 -1.25 -2.53 -6.67
C ILE A 76 -2.65 -3.18 -6.69
N LYS A 77 -3.71 -2.37 -6.54
CA LYS A 77 -5.10 -2.85 -6.60
C LYS A 77 -5.50 -3.38 -7.99
N GLU A 78 -4.73 -3.01 -9.01
CA GLU A 78 -4.91 -3.50 -10.37
C GLU A 78 -4.18 -4.82 -10.63
N LEU A 79 -3.28 -5.24 -9.74
CA LEU A 79 -2.53 -6.48 -9.87
C LEU A 79 -3.39 -7.69 -9.53
N GLU A 80 -3.20 -8.78 -10.28
CA GLU A 80 -3.99 -9.99 -10.13
C GLU A 80 -3.86 -10.61 -8.73
N ASN A 81 -2.64 -10.63 -8.17
CA ASN A 81 -2.36 -11.15 -6.83
C ASN A 81 -3.15 -10.46 -5.73
N PHE A 82 -3.48 -9.18 -5.91
CA PHE A 82 -4.26 -8.40 -4.96
C PHE A 82 -5.77 -8.69 -5.07
N ARG A 83 -6.26 -8.96 -6.29
CA ARG A 83 -7.68 -9.23 -6.57
C ARG A 83 -8.12 -10.66 -6.26
N ARG A 84 -7.17 -11.57 -6.10
CA ARG A 84 -7.38 -12.96 -5.67
C ARG A 84 -7.69 -13.06 -4.17
#